data_AF-A0A2R4WX49-F1
#
_entry.id   AF-A0A2R4WX49-F1
#
_cell.length_a   1.000
_cell.length_b   1.000
_cell.length_c   1.000
_cell.angle_alpha   90.00
_cell.angle_beta   90.00
_cell.angle_gamma   90.00
#
_symmetry.space_group_name_H-M   'P 1'
#
loop_
_entity.id
_entity.type
_entity.pdbx_description
1 polymer ?
#
loop_
_entity_poly.entity_id
_entity_poly.type
_entity_poly.pdbx_seq_one_letter_code
_entity_poly.pdbx_strand_id
1 'polypeptide(L)'
;MSDPSGDRAEGHGTGEARASPRPPRSALLLLNPRSRSGSADAAEAAVRRLEAGGMALVRRPMGGQEDVTRVIQDLAGAVEGIVVGGGDGSVNAVLEGALAAKLPLGILPLGTANDLARTLGIPTDPPAAAGVIQAGHCRRIDLGRVNGHLFANVASLGLSVELTRRLTAPLKRRWGRFGYPIAAAQALIHAKPFVAEVRCGPLSERMSVRQIAVGNGVFYGGGMSVYEAAQIDDGCLDFYSLEAHRRWWLLPVLLFLRGGRQRGLPGVRAFCSLDPIHIRTEPPLPVNTDGEITTTTPALFEVLPRALTVFTPAPSAPATPASPEPARPPS
;
A
#
# COMPACT_ATOMS: atom_id res chain seq x y z
N MET A 1 29.34 62.48 -12.23
CA MET A 1 28.25 62.06 -11.33
C MET A 1 27.87 60.65 -11.78
N SER A 2 28.50 59.67 -11.15
CA SER A 2 28.37 58.25 -11.45
C SER A 2 28.22 57.57 -10.09
N ASP A 3 27.05 57.02 -9.82
CA ASP A 3 26.70 56.39 -8.55
C ASP A 3 26.92 54.86 -8.62
N PRO A 4 27.48 54.20 -7.60
CA PRO A 4 27.80 52.76 -7.58
C PRO A 4 26.91 51.94 -6.62
N SER A 5 26.57 50.69 -6.93
CA SER A 5 26.23 49.58 -5.99
C SER A 5 25.84 48.33 -6.83
N GLY A 6 26.32 47.10 -6.61
CA GLY A 6 26.44 46.33 -5.36
C GLY A 6 25.24 45.37 -5.28
N ASP A 7 25.33 44.14 -5.81
CA ASP A 7 25.74 42.89 -5.14
C ASP A 7 24.52 42.00 -4.77
N ARG A 8 24.65 40.72 -5.14
CA ARG A 8 23.99 39.49 -4.64
C ARG A 8 22.51 39.50 -4.23
N ALA A 9 21.71 38.75 -5.00
CA ALA A 9 20.55 38.04 -4.49
C ALA A 9 20.92 36.57 -4.22
N GLU A 10 21.16 36.25 -2.96
CA GLU A 10 21.24 34.89 -2.44
C GLU A 10 19.84 34.27 -2.40
N GLY A 11 19.56 33.36 -3.34
CA GLY A 11 18.40 32.47 -3.27
C GLY A 11 18.71 31.30 -2.34
N HIS A 12 18.11 31.31 -1.16
CA HIS A 12 18.15 30.26 -0.14
C HIS A 12 17.70 28.90 -0.72
N GLY A 13 18.66 28.05 -1.06
CA GLY A 13 18.44 26.61 -1.17
C GLY A 13 18.58 25.98 0.21
N THR A 14 17.48 25.80 0.93
CA THR A 14 17.45 24.94 2.12
C THR A 14 17.67 23.50 1.69
N GLY A 15 18.94 23.08 1.69
CA GLY A 15 19.33 21.70 1.56
C GLY A 15 18.87 20.93 2.81
N GLU A 16 17.86 20.08 2.66
CA GLU A 16 17.72 18.93 3.55
C GLU A 16 18.99 18.09 3.39
N ALA A 17 19.87 18.15 4.38
CA ALA A 17 21.04 17.31 4.48
C ALA A 17 20.57 15.84 4.41
N ARG A 18 20.86 15.16 3.29
CA ARG A 18 20.63 13.72 3.14
C ARG A 18 21.49 13.00 4.17
N ALA A 19 20.92 12.70 5.34
CA ALA A 19 21.56 11.84 6.32
C ALA A 19 21.91 10.51 5.63
N SER A 20 23.16 10.09 5.77
CA SER A 20 23.60 8.80 5.22
C SER A 20 22.71 7.68 5.78
N PRO A 21 22.38 6.66 4.97
CA PRO A 21 21.56 5.54 5.42
C PRO A 21 22.21 4.91 6.65
N ARG A 22 21.45 4.75 7.74
CA ARG A 22 21.90 4.05 8.94
C ARG A 22 20.94 2.93 9.26
N PRO A 23 21.37 1.66 9.20
CA PRO A 23 20.53 0.58 9.68
C PRO A 23 20.33 0.68 11.19
N PRO A 24 19.18 0.22 11.71
CA PRO A 24 18.93 0.20 13.14
C PRO A 24 19.86 -0.82 13.81
N ARG A 25 20.44 -0.45 14.95
CA ARG A 25 21.26 -1.35 15.78
C ARG A 25 20.40 -2.27 16.64
N SER A 26 19.14 -1.91 16.86
CA SER A 26 18.17 -2.70 17.59
C SER A 26 16.79 -2.61 16.94
N ALA A 27 16.04 -3.71 16.92
CA ALA A 27 14.68 -3.71 16.39
C ALA A 27 13.75 -4.66 17.14
N LEU A 28 12.48 -4.26 17.24
CA LEU A 28 11.39 -5.15 17.64
C LEU A 28 11.02 -6.05 16.47
N LEU A 29 11.23 -7.36 16.60
CA LEU A 29 10.86 -8.35 15.60
C LEU A 29 9.49 -8.97 15.93
N LEU A 30 8.50 -8.67 15.09
CA LEU A 30 7.14 -9.22 15.16
C LEU A 30 6.96 -10.28 14.07
N LEU A 31 6.87 -11.56 14.45
CA LEU A 31 6.68 -12.65 13.50
C LEU A 31 5.29 -13.26 13.61
N ASN A 32 4.60 -13.39 12.47
CA ASN A 32 3.35 -14.13 12.40
C ASN A 32 3.60 -15.63 12.14
N PRO A 33 3.37 -16.51 13.13
CA PRO A 33 3.66 -17.93 12.97
C PRO A 33 2.77 -18.61 11.92
N ARG A 34 1.57 -18.07 11.64
CA ARG A 34 0.60 -18.62 10.67
C ARG A 34 0.95 -18.30 9.22
N SER A 35 1.79 -17.30 8.97
CA SER A 35 2.28 -16.96 7.63
C SER A 35 3.46 -17.84 7.18
N ARG A 36 3.93 -18.78 8.01
CA ARG A 36 5.14 -19.58 7.76
C ARG A 36 4.94 -20.89 7.00
N SER A 37 3.71 -21.22 6.56
CA SER A 37 3.45 -22.51 5.88
C SER A 37 4.21 -22.57 4.54
N GLY A 38 5.44 -23.10 4.57
CA GLY A 38 6.38 -23.17 3.44
C GLY A 38 7.54 -22.17 3.47
N SER A 39 7.66 -21.29 4.47
CA SER A 39 8.67 -20.22 4.53
C SER A 39 9.40 -20.09 5.88
N ALA A 40 9.22 -21.05 6.81
CA ALA A 40 9.84 -21.00 8.13
C ALA A 40 11.38 -20.91 8.08
N ASP A 41 12.02 -21.70 7.24
CA ASP A 41 13.49 -21.69 7.10
C ASP A 41 14.00 -20.37 6.51
N ALA A 42 13.26 -19.80 5.54
CA ALA A 42 13.58 -18.52 4.95
C ALA A 42 13.41 -17.36 5.95
N ALA A 43 12.37 -17.41 6.78
CA ALA A 43 12.17 -16.46 7.86
C ALA A 43 13.32 -16.51 8.86
N GLU A 44 13.73 -17.71 9.31
CA GLU A 44 14.85 -17.84 10.25
C GLU A 44 16.18 -17.44 9.60
N ALA A 45 16.38 -17.72 8.31
CA ALA A 45 17.55 -17.25 7.56
C ALA A 45 17.60 -15.71 7.48
N ALA A 46 16.46 -15.04 7.30
CA ALA A 46 16.36 -13.59 7.34
C ALA A 46 16.70 -13.02 8.72
N VAL A 47 16.19 -13.65 9.78
CA VAL A 47 16.49 -13.27 11.17
C VAL A 47 17.98 -13.44 11.47
N ARG A 48 18.58 -14.59 11.14
CA ARG A 48 20.03 -14.81 11.26
C ARG A 48 20.82 -13.78 10.48
N ARG A 49 20.36 -13.40 9.28
CA ARG A 49 21.01 -12.36 8.49
C ARG A 49 21.00 -11.04 9.23
N LEU A 50 19.85 -10.59 9.75
CA LEU A 50 19.73 -9.35 10.52
C LEU A 50 20.69 -9.32 11.72
N GLU A 51 20.71 -10.40 12.50
CA GLU A 51 21.59 -10.55 13.68
C GLU A 51 23.07 -10.55 13.29
N ALA A 52 23.45 -11.24 12.20
CA ALA A 52 24.81 -11.23 11.67
C ALA A 52 25.27 -9.85 11.18
N GLY A 53 24.32 -8.96 10.83
CA GLY A 53 24.62 -7.55 10.55
C GLY A 53 24.71 -6.66 11.79
N GLY A 54 24.72 -7.24 12.99
CA GLY A 54 24.86 -6.52 14.26
C GLY A 54 23.56 -5.94 14.81
N MET A 55 22.40 -6.37 14.30
CA MET A 55 21.10 -5.90 14.82
C MET A 55 20.65 -6.75 16.02
N ALA A 56 20.45 -6.11 17.17
CA ALA A 56 19.86 -6.74 18.34
C ALA A 56 18.33 -6.84 18.19
N LEU A 57 17.78 -8.06 18.17
CA LEU A 57 16.36 -8.30 17.92
C LEU A 57 15.60 -8.63 19.21
N VAL A 58 14.60 -7.80 19.56
CA VAL A 58 13.62 -8.12 20.59
C VAL A 58 12.47 -8.87 19.93
N ARG A 59 12.40 -10.20 20.11
CA ARG A 59 11.40 -11.03 19.42
C ARG A 59 10.06 -11.04 20.17
N ARG A 60 8.95 -10.86 19.45
CA ARG A 60 7.57 -11.02 19.95
C ARG A 60 6.70 -11.76 18.92
N PRO A 61 5.90 -12.77 19.32
CA PRO A 61 4.99 -13.44 18.41
C PRO A 61 3.79 -12.54 18.10
N MET A 62 3.31 -12.57 16.85
CA MET A 62 2.02 -11.96 16.49
C MET A 62 0.85 -12.94 16.69
N GLY A 63 -0.32 -12.39 17.02
CA GLY A 63 -1.55 -13.18 17.19
C GLY A 63 -1.74 -13.81 18.57
N GLY A 64 -1.01 -13.31 19.58
CA GLY A 64 -1.27 -13.58 20.99
C GLY A 64 -2.46 -12.77 21.54
N GLN A 65 -2.66 -12.80 22.86
CA GLN A 65 -3.68 -11.98 23.54
C GLN A 65 -3.28 -10.49 23.62
N GLU A 66 -2.00 -10.18 23.40
CA GLU A 66 -1.47 -8.82 23.49
C GLU A 66 -1.81 -8.01 22.23
N ASP A 67 -2.22 -6.76 22.45
CA ASP A 67 -2.39 -5.77 21.39
C ASP A 67 -1.01 -5.36 20.85
N VAL A 68 -0.77 -5.67 19.59
CA VAL A 68 0.50 -5.40 18.90
C VAL A 68 0.85 -3.90 18.93
N THR A 69 -0.15 -3.02 18.87
CA THR A 69 0.06 -1.57 18.96
C THR A 69 0.66 -1.18 20.31
N ARG A 70 0.13 -1.76 21.40
CA ARG A 70 0.66 -1.52 22.76
C ARG A 70 2.06 -2.07 22.93
N VAL A 71 2.32 -3.29 22.44
CA VAL A 71 3.67 -3.88 22.48
C VAL A 71 4.71 -3.00 21.78
N ILE A 72 4.35 -2.42 20.62
CA ILE A 72 5.22 -1.49 19.91
C ILE A 72 5.45 -0.22 20.74
N GLN A 73 4.40 0.36 21.32
CA GLN A 73 4.50 1.58 22.13
C GLN A 73 5.37 1.39 23.37
N ASP A 74 5.20 0.27 24.09
CA ASP A 74 5.95 -0.03 25.30
C ASP A 74 7.46 -0.21 25.02
N LEU A 75 7.80 -0.72 23.84
CA LEU A 75 9.19 -0.96 23.43
C LEU A 75 9.78 0.18 22.59
N ALA A 76 9.01 1.21 22.24
CA ALA A 76 9.43 2.28 21.33
C ALA A 76 10.69 3.02 21.81
N GLY A 77 10.89 3.14 23.13
CA GLY A 77 12.09 3.75 23.72
C GLY A 77 13.30 2.83 23.82
N ALA A 78 13.15 1.53 23.55
CA ALA A 78 14.19 0.51 23.72
C ALA A 78 14.74 -0.03 22.39
N VAL A 79 14.11 0.30 21.26
CA VAL A 79 14.52 -0.17 19.93
C VAL A 79 14.59 0.98 18.92
N GLU A 80 15.37 0.81 17.86
CA GLU A 80 15.57 1.82 16.81
C GLU A 80 14.69 1.57 15.57
N GLY A 81 13.97 0.44 15.52
CA GLY A 81 13.10 0.08 14.40
C GLY A 81 12.16 -1.07 14.72
N ILE A 82 11.23 -1.32 13.80
CA ILE A 82 10.28 -2.44 13.86
C ILE A 82 10.53 -3.32 12.64
N VAL A 83 10.60 -4.64 12.82
CA VAL A 83 10.65 -5.60 11.72
C VAL A 83 9.43 -6.51 11.83
N VAL A 84 8.58 -6.50 10.81
CA VAL A 84 7.42 -7.38 10.73
C VAL A 84 7.66 -8.50 9.72
N GLY A 85 7.51 -9.75 10.14
CA GLY A 85 7.52 -10.91 9.26
C GLY A 85 6.14 -11.53 9.16
N GLY A 86 5.53 -11.41 7.99
CA GLY A 86 4.16 -11.88 7.76
C GLY A 86 3.65 -11.53 6.37
N GLY A 87 2.33 -11.62 6.18
CA GLY A 87 1.65 -11.10 5.00
C GLY A 87 1.03 -9.73 5.24
N ASP A 88 0.18 -9.28 4.31
CA ASP A 88 -0.43 -7.94 4.34
C ASP A 88 -1.21 -7.65 5.63
N GLY A 89 -1.97 -8.62 6.16
CA GLY A 89 -2.66 -8.44 7.44
C GLY A 89 -1.72 -8.26 8.64
N SER A 90 -0.51 -8.84 8.61
CA SER A 90 0.49 -8.63 9.66
C SER A 90 1.13 -7.25 9.55
N VAL A 91 1.37 -6.79 8.32
CA VAL A 91 1.84 -5.43 8.05
C VAL A 91 0.78 -4.41 8.48
N ASN A 92 -0.49 -4.61 8.15
CA ASN A 92 -1.58 -3.72 8.55
C ASN A 92 -1.70 -3.62 10.09
N ALA A 93 -1.60 -4.75 10.79
CA ALA A 93 -1.66 -4.81 12.26
C ALA A 93 -0.55 -4.04 13.00
N VAL A 94 0.56 -3.70 12.33
CA VAL A 94 1.65 -2.92 12.94
C VAL A 94 1.64 -1.44 12.54
N LEU A 95 0.78 -1.02 11.60
CA LEU A 95 0.79 0.35 11.07
C LEU A 95 0.54 1.39 12.16
N GLU A 96 -0.51 1.18 12.97
CA GLU A 96 -0.88 2.09 14.06
C GLU A 96 0.27 2.24 15.07
N GLY A 97 0.84 1.12 15.51
CA GLY A 97 1.96 1.11 16.45
C GLY A 97 3.21 1.78 15.87
N ALA A 98 3.56 1.47 14.62
CA ALA A 98 4.73 2.05 13.95
C ALA A 98 4.58 3.56 13.73
N LEU A 99 3.38 4.02 13.33
CA LEU A 99 3.07 5.43 13.18
C LEU A 99 3.16 6.17 14.52
N ALA A 100 2.55 5.62 15.58
CA ALA A 100 2.57 6.21 16.91
C ALA A 100 3.99 6.28 17.50
N ALA A 101 4.78 5.21 17.34
CA ALA A 101 6.15 5.14 17.82
C ALA A 101 7.15 5.96 16.98
N LYS A 102 6.76 6.38 15.76
CA LYS A 102 7.64 7.05 14.78
C LYS A 102 8.91 6.26 14.46
N LEU A 103 8.82 4.93 14.52
CA LEU A 103 9.93 4.03 14.22
C LEU A 103 9.86 3.56 12.77
N PRO A 104 11.01 3.39 12.09
CA PRO A 104 11.04 2.86 10.73
C PRO A 104 10.60 1.39 10.71
N LEU A 105 9.78 1.03 9.73
CA LEU A 105 9.24 -0.31 9.54
C LEU A 105 10.06 -1.09 8.50
N GLY A 106 10.52 -2.28 8.86
CA GLY A 106 11.11 -3.28 7.98
C GLY A 106 10.13 -4.41 7.72
N ILE A 107 10.02 -4.86 6.48
CA ILE A 107 9.06 -5.89 6.08
C ILE A 107 9.82 -7.14 5.61
N LEU A 108 9.56 -8.27 6.25
CA LEU A 108 9.96 -9.60 5.77
C LEU A 108 8.73 -10.26 5.12
N PRO A 109 8.67 -10.35 3.78
CA PRO A 109 7.49 -10.82 3.06
C PRO A 109 7.35 -12.34 3.20
N LEU A 110 6.49 -12.77 4.12
CA LEU A 110 6.18 -14.18 4.38
C LEU A 110 4.76 -14.55 3.89
N GLY A 111 3.97 -13.58 3.44
CA GLY A 111 2.63 -13.79 2.89
C GLY A 111 2.62 -14.19 1.42
N THR A 112 1.40 -14.38 0.87
CA THR A 112 1.21 -14.74 -0.54
C THR A 112 1.19 -13.54 -1.48
N ALA A 113 0.58 -12.42 -1.07
CA ALA A 113 0.42 -11.23 -1.92
C ALA A 113 1.55 -10.22 -1.67
N ASN A 114 1.74 -9.81 -0.41
CA ASN A 114 2.79 -8.87 0.03
C ASN A 114 2.74 -7.59 -0.81
N ASP A 115 1.55 -7.03 -0.97
CA ASP A 115 1.26 -5.94 -1.90
C ASP A 115 2.06 -4.67 -1.53
N LEU A 116 2.21 -4.37 -0.23
CA LEU A 116 3.04 -3.24 0.21
C LEU A 116 4.52 -3.46 -0.10
N ALA A 117 5.05 -4.66 0.18
CA ALA A 117 6.44 -5.00 -0.12
C ALA A 117 6.74 -4.88 -1.62
N ARG A 118 5.82 -5.36 -2.48
CA ARG A 118 5.93 -5.24 -3.94
C ARG A 118 5.87 -3.80 -4.42
N THR A 119 4.97 -3.00 -3.84
CA THR A 119 4.86 -1.55 -4.13
C THR A 119 6.16 -0.82 -3.82
N LEU A 120 6.85 -1.22 -2.75
CA LEU A 120 8.11 -0.61 -2.32
C LEU A 120 9.36 -1.24 -2.94
N GLY A 121 9.20 -2.19 -3.86
CA GLY A 121 10.32 -2.90 -4.50
C GLY A 121 11.11 -3.82 -3.54
N ILE A 122 10.56 -4.13 -2.37
CA ILE A 122 11.21 -5.03 -1.40
C ILE A 122 11.24 -6.45 -2.00
N PRO A 123 12.41 -7.12 -2.04
CA PRO A 123 12.54 -8.47 -2.55
C PRO A 123 11.57 -9.44 -1.87
N THR A 124 10.96 -10.35 -2.63
CA THR A 124 10.04 -11.37 -2.09
C THR A 124 10.77 -12.47 -1.32
N ASP A 125 12.09 -12.59 -1.48
CA ASP A 125 12.93 -13.50 -0.70
C ASP A 125 13.24 -12.86 0.68
N PRO A 126 12.86 -13.50 1.81
CA PRO A 126 13.03 -12.89 3.13
C PRO A 126 14.48 -12.56 3.50
N PRO A 127 15.50 -13.41 3.22
CA PRO A 127 16.90 -13.03 3.39
C PRO A 127 17.33 -11.81 2.58
N ALA A 128 16.89 -11.68 1.32
CA ALA A 128 17.15 -10.48 0.53
C ALA A 128 16.44 -9.24 1.10
N ALA A 129 15.20 -9.38 1.59
CA ALA A 129 14.48 -8.32 2.28
C ALA A 129 15.18 -7.88 3.58
N ALA A 130 15.74 -8.80 4.36
CA ALA A 130 16.59 -8.49 5.50
C ALA A 130 17.83 -7.66 5.08
N GLY A 131 18.41 -7.96 3.92
CA GLY A 131 19.49 -7.15 3.33
C GLY A 131 19.09 -5.69 3.05
N VAL A 132 17.84 -5.44 2.66
CA VAL A 132 17.31 -4.08 2.48
C VAL A 132 17.29 -3.32 3.80
N ILE A 133 16.83 -3.96 4.88
CA ILE A 133 16.78 -3.35 6.22
C ILE A 133 18.20 -3.03 6.70
N GLN A 134 19.17 -3.93 6.47
CA GLN A 134 20.58 -3.73 6.81
C GLN A 134 21.26 -2.63 6.01
N ALA A 135 20.79 -2.35 4.80
CA ALA A 135 21.30 -1.23 4.03
C ALA A 135 20.85 0.12 4.62
N GLY A 136 19.75 0.14 5.39
CA GLY A 136 19.30 1.32 6.14
C GLY A 136 18.69 2.43 5.27
N HIS A 137 18.41 2.17 4.00
CA HIS A 137 17.69 3.10 3.15
C HIS A 137 16.21 3.13 3.51
N CYS A 138 15.65 4.31 3.68
CA CYS A 138 14.26 4.51 4.04
C CYS A 138 13.54 5.40 3.04
N ARG A 139 12.24 5.15 2.87
CA ARG A 139 11.29 6.05 2.20
C ARG A 139 10.17 6.39 3.17
N ARG A 140 9.70 7.63 3.16
CA ARG A 140 8.47 8.01 3.84
C ARG A 140 7.30 7.80 2.89
N ILE A 141 6.30 7.07 3.34
CA ILE A 141 5.12 6.71 2.56
C ILE A 141 3.87 7.30 3.21
N ASP A 142 2.87 7.52 2.38
CA ASP A 142 1.54 7.92 2.82
C ASP A 142 0.79 6.72 3.39
N LEU A 143 -0.14 7.00 4.29
CA LEU A 143 -1.13 6.03 4.75
C LEU A 143 -2.53 6.59 4.53
N GLY A 144 -3.43 5.74 4.08
CA GLY A 144 -4.84 6.07 4.10
C GLY A 144 -5.43 5.85 5.49
N ARG A 145 -6.43 6.64 5.85
CA ARG A 145 -7.22 6.49 7.07
C ARG A 145 -8.70 6.52 6.73
N VAL A 146 -9.48 5.59 7.27
CA VAL A 146 -10.95 5.61 7.16
C VAL A 146 -11.59 5.46 8.52
N ASN A 147 -12.40 6.44 8.94
CA ASN A 147 -13.06 6.45 10.26
C ASN A 147 -12.10 6.11 11.43
N GLY A 148 -10.84 6.54 11.34
CA GLY A 148 -9.82 6.27 12.36
C GLY A 148 -8.98 4.99 12.14
N HIS A 149 -9.30 4.15 11.14
CA HIS A 149 -8.53 2.94 10.84
C HIS A 149 -7.55 3.16 9.69
N LEU A 150 -6.27 2.84 9.89
CA LEU A 150 -5.25 2.93 8.84
C LEU A 150 -5.34 1.82 7.80
N PHE A 151 -4.98 2.16 6.56
CA PHE A 151 -4.74 1.21 5.48
C PHE A 151 -3.54 1.65 4.63
N ALA A 152 -2.75 0.69 4.17
CA ALA A 152 -1.57 0.95 3.35
C ALA A 152 -1.87 0.85 1.86
N ASN A 153 -2.77 -0.06 1.44
CA ASN A 153 -3.02 -0.31 0.02
C ASN A 153 -4.37 0.24 -0.42
N VAL A 154 -5.47 -0.30 0.11
CA VAL A 154 -6.80 0.09 -0.35
C VAL A 154 -7.86 -0.12 0.73
N ALA A 155 -8.87 0.73 0.67
CA ALA A 155 -10.14 0.54 1.33
C ALA A 155 -11.26 0.42 0.30
N SER A 156 -12.23 -0.49 0.50
CA SER A 156 -13.28 -0.76 -0.48
C SER A 156 -14.62 -1.11 0.15
N LEU A 157 -15.70 -0.86 -0.58
CA LEU A 157 -17.07 -1.21 -0.17
C LEU A 157 -17.90 -1.64 -1.39
N GLY A 158 -18.96 -2.40 -1.13
CA GLY A 158 -19.84 -2.97 -2.16
C GLY A 158 -19.45 -4.38 -2.61
N LEU A 159 -18.16 -4.68 -2.70
CA LEU A 159 -17.68 -6.04 -2.92
C LEU A 159 -17.58 -6.78 -1.57
N SER A 160 -18.49 -7.74 -1.35
CA SER A 160 -18.49 -8.50 -0.10
C SER A 160 -17.22 -9.34 0.03
N VAL A 161 -16.48 -9.17 1.14
CA VAL A 161 -15.33 -10.00 1.52
C VAL A 161 -15.75 -11.47 1.59
N GLU A 162 -16.94 -11.75 2.13
CA GLU A 162 -17.50 -13.10 2.21
C GLU A 162 -17.77 -13.70 0.83
N LEU A 163 -18.34 -12.92 -0.10
CA LEU A 163 -18.54 -13.35 -1.48
C LEU A 163 -17.19 -13.65 -2.17
N THR A 164 -16.20 -12.78 -1.96
CA THR A 164 -14.85 -12.96 -2.50
C THR A 164 -14.20 -14.21 -1.93
N ARG A 165 -14.29 -14.46 -0.61
CA ARG A 165 -13.75 -15.65 0.04
C ARG A 165 -14.43 -16.93 -0.44
N ARG A 166 -15.77 -16.95 -0.52
CA ARG A 166 -16.56 -18.08 -1.03
C ARG A 166 -16.19 -18.46 -2.45
N LEU A 167 -15.99 -17.47 -3.32
CA LEU A 167 -15.60 -17.70 -4.72
C LEU A 167 -14.11 -18.07 -4.82
N THR A 168 -13.24 -17.49 -4.00
CA THR A 168 -11.79 -17.72 -4.07
C THR A 168 -11.39 -19.11 -3.60
N ALA A 169 -12.01 -19.64 -2.53
CA ALA A 169 -11.61 -20.94 -1.96
C ALA A 169 -11.63 -22.11 -2.99
N PRO A 170 -12.71 -22.35 -3.76
CA PRO A 170 -12.73 -23.42 -4.77
C PRO A 170 -11.84 -23.10 -5.98
N LEU A 171 -11.78 -21.83 -6.43
CA LEU A 171 -10.96 -21.43 -7.57
C LEU A 171 -9.46 -21.49 -7.30
N LYS A 172 -9.00 -21.11 -6.09
CA LYS A 172 -7.60 -21.22 -5.67
C LYS A 172 -7.14 -22.67 -5.61
N ARG A 173 -8.00 -23.58 -5.14
CA ARG A 173 -7.71 -25.03 -5.13
C ARG A 173 -7.56 -25.60 -6.53
N ARG A 174 -8.36 -25.12 -7.49
CA ARG A 174 -8.35 -25.64 -8.86
C ARG A 174 -7.24 -25.03 -9.71
N TRP A 175 -7.05 -23.71 -9.65
CA TRP A 175 -6.24 -22.92 -10.62
C TRP A 175 -5.07 -22.16 -9.95
N GLY A 176 -4.77 -22.43 -8.68
CA GLY A 176 -3.66 -21.82 -7.94
C GLY A 176 -3.75 -20.29 -7.90
N ARG A 177 -2.63 -19.60 -8.16
CA ARG A 177 -2.54 -18.12 -8.21
C ARG A 177 -3.46 -17.46 -9.24
N PHE A 178 -3.90 -18.20 -10.26
CA PHE A 178 -4.80 -17.69 -11.31
C PHE A 178 -6.28 -17.74 -10.91
N GLY A 179 -6.62 -18.40 -9.80
CA GLY A 179 -7.98 -18.45 -9.29
C GLY A 179 -8.46 -17.12 -8.68
N TYR A 180 -7.55 -16.30 -8.16
CA TYR A 180 -7.90 -15.05 -7.47
C TYR A 180 -8.50 -13.98 -8.41
N PRO A 181 -7.89 -13.66 -9.58
CA PRO A 181 -8.49 -12.71 -10.52
C PRO A 181 -9.87 -13.15 -11.02
N ILE A 182 -10.07 -14.45 -11.23
CA ILE A 182 -11.35 -15.01 -11.70
C ILE A 182 -12.40 -14.94 -10.59
N ALA A 183 -12.02 -15.24 -9.34
CA ALA A 183 -12.92 -15.11 -8.21
C ALA A 183 -13.30 -13.64 -7.95
N ALA A 184 -12.35 -12.70 -8.05
CA ALA A 184 -12.61 -11.28 -7.95
C ALA A 184 -13.55 -10.80 -9.08
N ALA A 185 -13.33 -11.25 -10.31
CA ALA A 185 -14.21 -11.00 -11.44
C ALA A 185 -15.64 -11.49 -11.21
N GLN A 186 -15.77 -12.73 -10.73
CA GLN A 186 -17.07 -13.32 -10.42
C GLN A 186 -17.74 -12.57 -9.26
N ALA A 187 -17.01 -12.22 -8.21
CA ALA A 187 -17.54 -11.46 -7.08
C ALA A 187 -18.08 -10.10 -7.57
N LEU A 188 -17.36 -9.44 -8.48
CA LEU A 188 -17.75 -8.17 -9.06
C LEU A 188 -19.03 -8.27 -9.91
N ILE A 189 -19.16 -9.34 -10.70
CA ILE A 189 -20.37 -9.62 -11.50
C ILE A 189 -21.59 -9.87 -10.61
N HIS A 190 -21.38 -10.51 -9.45
CA HIS A 190 -22.45 -10.85 -8.51
C HIS A 190 -22.72 -9.75 -7.47
N ALA A 191 -21.89 -8.71 -7.41
CA ALA A 191 -22.09 -7.58 -6.51
C ALA A 191 -23.41 -6.86 -6.84
N LYS A 192 -24.20 -6.61 -5.80
CA LYS A 192 -25.46 -5.87 -5.90
C LYS A 192 -25.15 -4.38 -6.06
N PRO A 193 -25.78 -3.67 -7.01
CA PRO A 193 -25.71 -2.22 -7.06
C PRO A 193 -26.21 -1.60 -5.75
N PHE A 194 -25.60 -0.48 -5.37
CA PHE A 194 -26.02 0.37 -4.26
C PHE A 194 -25.86 1.84 -4.66
N VAL A 195 -26.57 2.72 -3.95
CA VAL A 195 -26.46 4.16 -4.14
C VAL A 195 -25.50 4.73 -3.10
N ALA A 196 -24.54 5.51 -3.56
CA ALA A 196 -23.58 6.22 -2.73
C ALA A 196 -23.66 7.72 -2.98
N GLU A 197 -23.64 8.49 -1.90
CA GLU A 197 -23.37 9.92 -1.93
C GLU A 197 -21.89 10.11 -1.63
N VAL A 198 -21.15 10.67 -2.60
CA VAL A 198 -19.71 10.92 -2.52
C VAL A 198 -19.48 12.41 -2.52
N ARG A 199 -18.77 12.91 -1.50
CA ARG A 199 -18.32 14.30 -1.41
C ARG A 199 -16.81 14.35 -1.29
N CYS A 200 -16.18 15.23 -2.06
CA CYS A 200 -14.74 15.37 -2.12
C CYS A 200 -14.37 16.77 -2.63
N GLY A 201 -13.91 17.65 -1.73
CA GLY A 201 -13.71 19.07 -2.07
C GLY A 201 -14.98 19.69 -2.70
N PRO A 202 -14.92 20.25 -3.92
CA PRO A 202 -16.09 20.81 -4.62
C PRO A 202 -17.01 19.74 -5.23
N LEU A 203 -16.57 18.48 -5.32
CA LEU A 203 -17.35 17.38 -5.87
C LEU A 203 -18.41 16.94 -4.85
N SER A 204 -19.67 16.89 -5.27
CA SER A 204 -20.75 16.28 -4.49
C SER A 204 -21.70 15.56 -5.45
N GLU A 205 -21.59 14.24 -5.54
CA GLU A 205 -22.35 13.43 -6.49
C GLU A 205 -23.07 12.28 -5.80
N ARG A 206 -24.27 11.97 -6.30
CA ARG A 206 -25.01 10.76 -5.95
C ARG A 206 -24.92 9.78 -7.11
N MET A 207 -24.35 8.60 -6.88
CA MET A 207 -24.04 7.62 -7.92
C MET A 207 -24.57 6.23 -7.57
N SER A 208 -25.00 5.49 -8.60
CA SER A 208 -25.38 4.08 -8.49
C SER A 208 -24.23 3.21 -8.97
N VAL A 209 -23.64 2.46 -8.05
CA VAL A 209 -22.36 1.76 -8.24
C VAL A 209 -22.43 0.35 -7.70
N ARG A 210 -21.53 -0.53 -8.15
CA ARG A 210 -21.35 -1.88 -7.59
C ARG A 210 -20.19 -1.98 -6.64
N GLN A 211 -19.22 -1.08 -6.78
CA GLN A 211 -18.04 -1.06 -5.94
C GLN A 211 -17.49 0.36 -5.91
N ILE A 212 -17.02 0.75 -4.73
CA ILE A 212 -16.12 1.87 -4.54
C ILE A 212 -14.83 1.33 -3.91
N ALA A 213 -13.70 1.83 -4.38
CA ALA A 213 -12.38 1.61 -3.80
C ALA A 213 -11.67 2.95 -3.65
N VAL A 214 -10.92 3.10 -2.58
CA VAL A 214 -10.08 4.26 -2.27
C VAL A 214 -8.68 3.71 -2.00
N GLY A 215 -7.78 3.93 -2.94
CA GLY A 215 -6.41 3.41 -2.94
C GLY A 215 -5.40 4.44 -2.43
N ASN A 216 -4.39 3.94 -1.73
CA ASN A 216 -3.15 4.65 -1.39
C ASN A 216 -1.93 4.00 -2.09
N GLY A 217 -2.05 2.71 -2.44
CA GLY A 217 -0.99 1.93 -3.08
C GLY A 217 -1.19 1.74 -4.59
N VAL A 218 -0.08 1.47 -5.29
CA VAL A 218 -0.04 1.23 -6.74
C VAL A 218 -0.70 -0.10 -7.13
N PHE A 219 -0.69 -1.08 -6.23
CA PHE A 219 -1.17 -2.44 -6.46
C PHE A 219 -2.28 -2.85 -5.48
N TYR A 220 -3.24 -3.64 -5.97
CA TYR A 220 -4.26 -4.33 -5.18
C TYR A 220 -4.42 -5.79 -5.61
N GLY A 221 -4.70 -6.68 -4.64
CA GLY A 221 -5.30 -7.98 -4.90
C GLY A 221 -4.41 -8.94 -5.71
N GLY A 222 -3.12 -9.03 -5.37
CA GLY A 222 -2.20 -9.96 -6.02
C GLY A 222 -1.51 -9.42 -7.28
N GLY A 223 -1.41 -8.09 -7.41
CA GLY A 223 -0.65 -7.42 -8.48
C GLY A 223 -1.50 -6.75 -9.56
N MET A 224 -2.78 -6.44 -9.30
CA MET A 224 -3.57 -5.60 -10.19
C MET A 224 -3.25 -4.13 -9.89
N SER A 225 -2.74 -3.40 -10.88
CA SER A 225 -2.47 -1.96 -10.74
C SER A 225 -3.78 -1.19 -10.77
N VAL A 226 -4.05 -0.38 -9.74
CA VAL A 226 -5.23 0.52 -9.69
C VAL A 226 -5.00 1.73 -10.59
N TYR A 227 -3.74 2.08 -10.84
CA TYR A 227 -3.32 3.19 -11.70
C TYR A 227 -1.83 3.08 -12.04
N GLU A 228 -1.44 3.42 -13.27
CA GLU A 228 -0.04 3.37 -13.75
C GLU A 228 0.82 4.51 -13.17
N ALA A 229 0.19 5.58 -12.66
CA ALA A 229 0.89 6.72 -12.07
C ALA A 229 0.58 6.96 -10.58
N ALA A 230 -0.08 6.02 -9.88
CA ALA A 230 -0.22 6.10 -8.44
C ALA A 230 1.17 6.05 -7.81
N GLN A 231 1.43 6.91 -6.84
CA GLN A 231 2.65 6.86 -6.04
C GLN A 231 2.24 6.78 -4.58
N ILE A 232 2.93 5.92 -3.82
CA ILE A 232 2.60 5.72 -2.40
C ILE A 232 3.04 6.91 -1.51
N ASP A 233 3.51 8.01 -2.10
CA ASP A 233 4.03 9.21 -1.42
C ASP A 233 3.69 10.53 -2.14
N ASP A 234 2.64 10.53 -2.98
CA ASP A 234 2.15 11.73 -3.70
C ASP A 234 1.19 12.61 -2.89
N GLY A 235 0.86 12.20 -1.67
CA GLY A 235 -0.02 12.89 -0.74
C GLY A 235 -1.49 12.79 -1.11
N CYS A 236 -1.90 11.84 -1.95
CA CYS A 236 -3.26 11.74 -2.45
C CYS A 236 -3.88 10.35 -2.24
N LEU A 237 -5.22 10.29 -2.21
CA LEU A 237 -5.97 9.04 -2.34
C LEU A 237 -6.60 8.91 -3.73
N ASP A 238 -6.44 7.75 -4.34
CA ASP A 238 -7.08 7.40 -5.60
C ASP A 238 -8.48 6.82 -5.35
N PHE A 239 -9.51 7.61 -5.67
CA PHE A 239 -10.88 7.14 -5.71
C PHE A 239 -11.15 6.38 -7.02
N TYR A 240 -11.80 5.23 -6.89
CA TYR A 240 -12.30 4.43 -7.99
C TYR A 240 -13.74 4.00 -7.71
N SER A 241 -14.65 4.19 -8.66
CA SER A 241 -15.98 3.60 -8.61
C SER A 241 -16.37 2.94 -9.92
N LEU A 242 -17.09 1.83 -9.78
CA LEU A 242 -17.65 1.08 -10.89
C LEU A 242 -19.16 1.24 -10.93
N GLU A 243 -19.66 1.91 -11.95
CA GLU A 243 -21.07 2.23 -12.13
C GLU A 243 -21.93 0.98 -12.42
N ALA A 244 -23.20 1.08 -12.06
CA ALA A 244 -24.15 -0.01 -12.15
C ALA A 244 -24.67 -0.27 -13.59
N HIS A 245 -23.81 -0.70 -14.52
CA HIS A 245 -24.23 -1.13 -15.87
C HIS A 245 -24.69 -2.60 -15.95
N ARG A 246 -25.11 -3.08 -17.12
CA ARG A 246 -25.46 -4.50 -17.33
C ARG A 246 -24.22 -5.40 -17.14
N ARG A 247 -24.39 -6.61 -16.57
CA ARG A 247 -23.29 -7.55 -16.20
C ARG A 247 -22.26 -7.83 -17.31
N TRP A 248 -22.70 -7.81 -18.57
CA TRP A 248 -21.89 -8.03 -19.77
C TRP A 248 -20.84 -6.93 -20.00
N TRP A 249 -21.06 -5.73 -19.44
CA TRP A 249 -20.15 -4.59 -19.51
C TRP A 249 -18.91 -4.74 -18.60
N LEU A 250 -18.92 -5.70 -17.67
CA LEU A 250 -17.82 -5.92 -16.73
C LEU A 250 -16.64 -6.68 -17.35
N LEU A 251 -16.89 -7.43 -18.43
CA LEU A 251 -15.88 -8.28 -19.08
C LEU A 251 -14.73 -7.46 -19.72
N PRO A 252 -14.99 -6.35 -20.45
CA PRO A 252 -13.93 -5.45 -20.94
C PRO A 252 -13.16 -4.81 -19.78
N VAL A 253 -13.85 -4.29 -18.75
CA VAL A 253 -13.21 -3.65 -17.58
C VAL A 253 -12.21 -4.60 -16.92
N LEU A 254 -12.58 -5.88 -16.76
CA LEU A 254 -11.72 -6.94 -16.23
C LEU A 254 -10.46 -7.22 -17.06
N LEU A 255 -10.51 -7.03 -18.37
CA LEU A 255 -9.35 -7.17 -19.26
C LEU A 255 -8.41 -5.96 -19.15
N PHE A 256 -8.98 -4.75 -18.99
CA PHE A 256 -8.21 -3.51 -18.86
C PHE A 256 -7.60 -3.28 -17.47
N LEU A 257 -8.19 -3.87 -16.41
CA LEU A 257 -7.62 -3.86 -15.04
C LEU A 257 -6.24 -4.52 -14.95
N ARG A 258 -5.86 -5.39 -15.91
CA ARG A 258 -4.52 -5.99 -15.95
C ARG A 258 -3.42 -5.04 -16.41
N GLY A 259 -3.77 -3.92 -17.04
CA GLY A 259 -2.81 -3.01 -17.67
C GLY A 259 -2.82 -1.58 -17.11
N GLY A 260 -3.54 -1.29 -16.03
CA GLY A 260 -3.58 0.06 -15.44
C GLY A 260 -4.27 1.13 -16.31
N ARG A 261 -4.97 0.74 -17.38
CA ARG A 261 -5.60 1.62 -18.39
C ARG A 261 -7.11 1.80 -18.19
N GLN A 262 -7.54 2.00 -16.95
CA GLN A 262 -8.98 2.17 -16.61
C GLN A 262 -9.53 3.58 -16.82
N ARG A 263 -8.67 4.61 -16.98
CA ARG A 263 -9.13 5.98 -17.27
C ARG A 263 -9.79 6.03 -18.66
N GLY A 264 -11.05 6.46 -18.71
CA GLY A 264 -11.81 6.65 -19.95
C GLY A 264 -12.73 5.49 -20.34
N LEU A 265 -12.79 4.40 -19.56
CA LEU A 265 -13.80 3.37 -19.76
C LEU A 265 -15.18 3.90 -19.31
N PRO A 266 -16.23 3.76 -20.15
CA PRO A 266 -17.59 4.08 -19.73
C PRO A 266 -17.96 3.33 -18.44
N GLY A 267 -18.52 4.03 -17.46
CA GLY A 267 -18.92 3.44 -16.18
C GLY A 267 -17.80 3.22 -15.17
N VAL A 268 -16.61 3.76 -15.43
CA VAL A 268 -15.52 3.84 -14.45
C VAL A 268 -15.25 5.31 -14.15
N ARG A 269 -15.37 5.68 -12.87
CA ARG A 269 -14.93 6.98 -12.38
C ARG A 269 -13.66 6.80 -11.58
N ALA A 270 -12.64 7.58 -11.92
CA ALA A 270 -11.37 7.57 -11.22
C ALA A 270 -10.86 9.00 -11.06
N PHE A 271 -10.51 9.39 -9.84
CA PHE A 271 -9.85 10.66 -9.55
C PHE A 271 -8.90 10.50 -8.37
N CYS A 272 -7.91 11.37 -8.30
CA CYS A 272 -6.94 11.45 -7.23
C CYS A 272 -7.27 12.68 -6.39
N SER A 273 -7.30 12.56 -5.06
CA SER A 273 -7.72 13.65 -4.17
C SER A 273 -6.80 13.83 -2.97
N LEU A 274 -6.47 15.08 -2.69
CA LEU A 274 -5.86 15.55 -1.43
C LEU A 274 -6.93 15.85 -0.38
N ASP A 275 -8.13 16.24 -0.81
CA ASP A 275 -9.25 16.55 0.07
C ASP A 275 -9.87 15.26 0.65
N PRO A 276 -10.39 15.30 1.89
CA PRO A 276 -11.09 14.18 2.48
C PRO A 276 -12.28 13.72 1.63
N ILE A 277 -12.41 12.41 1.45
CA ILE A 277 -13.50 11.80 0.68
C ILE A 277 -14.55 11.29 1.67
N HIS A 278 -15.76 11.84 1.61
CA HIS A 278 -16.89 11.39 2.40
C HIS A 278 -17.79 10.50 1.55
N ILE A 279 -18.06 9.27 2.02
CA ILE A 279 -18.95 8.33 1.36
C ILE A 279 -20.08 7.95 2.31
N ARG A 280 -21.31 8.22 1.91
CA ARG A 280 -22.52 7.80 2.61
C ARG A 280 -23.33 6.82 1.75
N THR A 281 -23.84 5.75 2.36
CA THR A 281 -24.76 4.82 1.71
C THR A 281 -25.94 4.53 2.62
N GLU A 282 -27.08 4.20 2.02
CA GLU A 282 -28.28 3.77 2.73
C GLU A 282 -28.79 2.46 2.10
N PRO A 283 -28.79 1.33 2.85
CA PRO A 283 -28.32 1.17 4.23
C PRO A 283 -26.79 1.31 4.37
N PRO A 284 -26.27 1.43 5.62
CA PRO A 284 -24.83 1.36 5.88
C PRO A 284 -24.19 0.10 5.28
N LEU A 285 -23.08 0.28 4.57
CA LEU A 285 -22.30 -0.82 4.01
C LEU A 285 -20.99 -1.01 4.77
N PRO A 286 -20.51 -2.26 4.91
CA PRO A 286 -19.20 -2.54 5.47
C PRO A 286 -18.09 -2.00 4.57
N VAL A 287 -17.07 -1.42 5.20
CA VAL A 287 -15.84 -0.96 4.57
C VAL A 287 -14.73 -1.93 4.93
N ASN A 288 -14.07 -2.44 3.90
CA ASN A 288 -12.93 -3.34 3.97
C ASN A 288 -11.64 -2.54 3.78
N THR A 289 -10.69 -2.62 4.72
CA THR A 289 -9.35 -2.05 4.62
C THR A 289 -8.32 -3.18 4.56
N ASP A 290 -7.48 -3.21 3.52
CA ASP A 290 -6.42 -4.21 3.33
C ASP A 290 -6.83 -5.69 3.50
N GLY A 291 -8.13 -6.00 3.29
CA GLY A 291 -8.65 -7.38 3.32
C GLY A 291 -9.46 -7.74 4.57
N GLU A 292 -9.63 -6.83 5.53
CA GLU A 292 -10.47 -6.99 6.72
C GLU A 292 -11.55 -5.90 6.81
N ILE A 293 -12.74 -6.28 7.32
CA ILE A 293 -13.81 -5.31 7.57
C ILE A 293 -13.48 -4.58 8.87
N THR A 294 -13.23 -3.28 8.79
CA THR A 294 -12.82 -2.45 9.93
C THR A 294 -13.89 -1.44 10.33
N THR A 295 -14.70 -0.96 9.39
CA THR A 295 -15.72 0.06 9.68
C THR A 295 -16.93 -0.06 8.74
N THR A 296 -17.87 0.89 8.82
CA THR A 296 -19.04 0.98 7.95
C THR A 296 -19.26 2.42 7.49
N THR A 297 -20.04 2.62 6.44
CA THR A 297 -20.47 3.96 6.01
C THR A 297 -21.50 4.56 7.00
N PRO A 298 -21.55 5.89 7.22
CA PRO A 298 -20.78 6.92 6.54
C PRO A 298 -19.29 6.83 6.86
N ALA A 299 -18.47 6.95 5.81
CA ALA A 299 -17.04 6.72 5.86
C ALA A 299 -16.30 7.98 5.41
N LEU A 300 -15.41 8.47 6.26
CA LEU A 300 -14.50 9.57 5.98
C LEU A 300 -13.12 9.01 5.69
N PHE A 301 -12.64 9.21 4.46
CA PHE A 301 -11.32 8.81 4.00
C PHE A 301 -10.38 10.02 3.97
N GLU A 302 -9.19 9.86 4.54
CA GLU A 302 -8.16 10.89 4.63
C GLU A 302 -6.80 10.30 4.30
N VAL A 303 -5.93 11.10 3.70
CA VAL A 303 -4.51 10.76 3.52
C VAL A 303 -3.68 11.31 4.66
N LEU A 304 -2.74 10.52 5.15
CA LEU A 304 -1.70 10.94 6.07
C LEU A 304 -0.39 11.00 5.28
N PRO A 305 0.01 12.18 4.76
CA PRO A 305 1.16 12.28 3.88
C PRO A 305 2.46 11.99 4.63
N ARG A 306 3.32 11.16 4.03
CA ARG A 306 4.65 10.77 4.53
C ARG A 306 4.60 10.28 5.98
N ALA A 307 3.50 9.63 6.36
CA ALA A 307 3.18 9.24 7.72
C ALA A 307 4.12 8.15 8.26
N LEU A 308 4.50 7.19 7.42
CA LEU A 308 5.28 6.02 7.85
C LEU A 308 6.64 5.98 7.17
N THR A 309 7.71 5.81 7.94
CA THR A 309 9.04 5.53 7.40
C THR A 309 9.19 4.02 7.20
N VAL A 310 9.55 3.57 6.01
CA VAL A 310 9.72 2.15 5.68
C VAL A 310 11.10 1.92 5.07
N PHE A 311 11.77 0.83 5.45
CA PHE A 311 13.01 0.41 4.81
C PHE A 311 12.73 -0.09 3.39
N THR A 312 13.42 0.48 2.41
CA THR A 312 13.25 0.17 0.98
C THR A 312 14.60 -0.01 0.31
N PRO A 313 14.69 -0.69 -0.86
CA PRO A 313 15.93 -0.71 -1.62
C PRO A 313 16.45 0.72 -1.89
N ALA A 314 17.75 0.83 -2.16
CA ALA A 314 18.34 2.09 -2.58
C ALA A 314 17.55 2.65 -3.79
N PRO A 315 17.35 3.98 -3.88
CA PRO A 315 16.73 4.58 -5.05
C PRO A 315 17.51 4.15 -6.29
N SER A 316 16.85 3.55 -7.27
CA SER A 316 17.47 3.36 -8.58
C SER A 316 17.84 4.73 -9.13
N ALA A 317 19.10 4.90 -9.56
CA ALA A 317 19.50 6.11 -10.27
C ALA A 317 18.54 6.32 -11.45
N PRO A 318 18.10 7.57 -11.75
CA PRO A 318 17.27 7.81 -12.91
C PRO A 318 18.01 7.26 -14.14
N ALA A 319 17.31 6.43 -14.93
CA ALA A 319 17.86 5.94 -16.18
C ALA A 319 18.25 7.15 -17.03
N THR A 320 19.54 7.29 -17.33
CA THR A 320 20.02 8.28 -18.30
C THR A 320 19.18 8.10 -19.57
N PRO A 321 18.48 9.13 -20.07
CA PRO A 321 17.74 9.01 -21.31
C PRO A 321 18.72 8.54 -22.39
N ALA A 322 18.38 7.45 -23.06
CA ALA A 322 19.17 6.92 -24.15
C ALA A 322 19.45 8.04 -25.15
N SER A 323 20.73 8.29 -25.43
CA SER A 323 21.14 9.24 -26.46
C SER A 323 20.38 8.97 -27.75
N PRO A 324 19.85 10.00 -28.44
CA PRO A 324 19.12 9.79 -29.68
C PRO A 324 20.02 9.07 -30.70
N GLU A 325 19.50 7.96 -31.23
CA GLU A 325 20.12 7.17 -32.28
C GLU A 325 20.37 8.08 -33.52
N PRO A 326 21.56 8.04 -34.14
CA PRO A 326 21.84 8.91 -35.28
C PRO A 326 20.96 8.56 -36.47
N ALA A 327 20.30 9.59 -37.02
CA ALA A 327 19.41 9.47 -38.17
C ALA A 327 20.09 8.77 -39.36
N ARG A 328 19.45 7.71 -39.88
CA ARG A 328 19.86 7.09 -41.14
C ARG A 328 19.59 8.05 -42.32
N PRO A 329 20.52 8.18 -43.28
CA PRO A 329 20.29 9.01 -44.46
C PRO A 329 19.23 8.40 -45.39
N PRO A 330 18.46 9.25 -46.11
CA PRO A 330 17.41 8.79 -47.02
C PRO A 330 18.00 8.09 -48.26
N SER A 331 17.27 7.09 -48.74
CA SER A 331 17.53 6.33 -49.98
C SER A 331 17.03 7.08 -51.21
#